data_AF-A0A935HWD8-F1
#
_entry.id   AF-A0A935HWD8-F1
#
_cell.length_a   1.000
_cell.length_b   1.000
_cell.length_c   1.000
_cell.angle_alpha   90.00
_cell.angle_beta   90.00
_cell.angle_gamma   90.00
#
_symmetry.space_group_name_H-M   'P 1'
#
loop_
_entity.id
_entity.type
_entity.pdbx_description
1 polymer ?
#
loop_
_entity_poly.entity_id
_entity_poly.type
_entity_poly.pdbx_seq_one_letter_code
_entity_poly.pdbx_strand_id
1 'polypeptide(L)'
;MPFEIQRNIGELILNKQSCNSCHHSQSKNDESCSKCHKFQSEVYNGSFLNKNQPDFMKQGGSTCIDCHISSDKVVKPDNKICLKCHEAGYEESMTDWKKEFNGTKSEISDLLNKVQGMELTNEQRSEANEIKKIVNQFNAYPSIYVHNYDLISTVLSEKKRS
;
A
#
# COMPACT_ATOMS: atom_id res chain seq x y z
N MET A 1 0.80 -24.45 33.27
CA MET A 1 0.62 -25.62 32.39
C MET A 1 0.98 -25.19 30.96
N PRO A 2 2.06 -25.73 30.36
CA PRO A 2 2.42 -25.39 28.99
C PRO A 2 1.58 -26.24 28.02
N PHE A 3 1.00 -25.59 27.00
CA PHE A 3 0.35 -26.28 25.88
C PHE A 3 1.43 -26.90 24.98
N GLU A 4 1.46 -28.23 24.89
CA GLU A 4 2.23 -28.94 23.86
C GLU A 4 1.54 -28.76 22.50
N ILE A 5 2.25 -28.17 21.54
CA ILE A 5 1.81 -28.11 20.15
C ILE A 5 2.18 -29.45 19.51
N GLN A 6 1.20 -30.33 19.34
CA GLN A 6 1.36 -31.51 18.47
C GLN A 6 1.60 -31.03 17.04
N ARG A 7 2.82 -31.24 16.52
CA ARG A 7 3.20 -30.93 15.13
C ARG A 7 3.23 -32.22 14.33
N ASN A 8 2.46 -32.25 13.24
CA ASN A 8 2.50 -33.35 12.29
C ASN A 8 3.76 -33.25 11.41
N ILE A 9 4.50 -34.34 11.28
CA ILE A 9 5.68 -34.42 10.38
C ILE A 9 5.16 -34.34 8.93
N GLY A 10 5.50 -33.26 8.22
CA GLY A 10 5.13 -33.04 6.81
C GLY A 10 4.34 -31.76 6.54
N GLU A 11 3.94 -31.01 7.57
CA GLU A 11 3.25 -29.74 7.39
C GLU A 11 4.25 -28.61 7.10
N LEU A 12 4.13 -27.96 5.94
CA LEU A 12 4.95 -26.79 5.61
C LEU A 12 4.46 -25.58 6.39
N ILE A 13 5.09 -25.33 7.55
CA ILE A 13 4.84 -24.14 8.36
C ILE A 13 5.64 -22.96 7.79
N LEU A 14 5.10 -22.30 6.77
CA LEU A 14 5.60 -21.00 6.30
C LEU A 14 5.19 -19.93 7.30
N ASN A 15 6.14 -19.46 8.11
CA ASN A 15 5.95 -18.26 8.93
C ASN A 15 6.77 -17.10 8.36
N LYS A 16 6.38 -15.88 8.72
CA LYS A 16 6.98 -14.64 8.20
C LYS A 16 8.48 -14.55 8.52
N GLN A 17 8.93 -15.13 9.64
CA GLN A 17 10.36 -15.22 9.96
C GLN A 17 11.11 -16.16 9.02
N SER A 18 10.54 -17.32 8.65
CA SER A 18 11.15 -18.30 7.74
C SER A 18 11.36 -17.76 6.31
N CYS A 19 10.48 -16.88 5.83
CA CYS A 19 10.67 -16.22 4.53
C CYS A 19 11.75 -15.14 4.60
N ASN A 20 11.75 -14.35 5.69
CA ASN A 20 12.64 -13.20 5.82
C ASN A 20 14.09 -13.55 6.18
N SER A 21 14.35 -14.75 6.72
CA SER A 21 15.69 -15.20 7.12
C SER A 21 16.63 -15.45 5.93
N CYS A 22 16.10 -15.64 4.72
CA CYS A 22 16.91 -15.88 3.51
C CYS A 22 16.65 -14.89 2.34
N HIS A 23 15.55 -14.13 2.30
CA HIS A 23 15.20 -13.32 1.12
C HIS A 23 15.66 -11.85 1.12
N HIS A 24 15.81 -11.18 2.27
CA HIS A 24 16.33 -9.80 2.31
C HIS A 24 17.86 -9.71 2.49
N SER A 25 18.55 -10.85 2.40
CA SER A 25 20.01 -10.95 2.55
C SER A 25 20.78 -10.96 1.22
N GLN A 26 20.13 -11.17 0.08
CA GLN A 26 20.81 -11.41 -1.21
C GLN A 26 20.95 -10.16 -2.08
N SER A 27 19.98 -9.25 -2.06
CA SER A 27 20.06 -7.92 -2.71
C SER A 27 18.98 -7.02 -2.12
N LYS A 28 19.33 -5.75 -1.88
CA LYS A 28 18.44 -4.72 -1.34
C LYS A 28 18.44 -3.55 -2.32
N ASN A 29 17.64 -3.67 -3.38
CA ASN A 29 17.42 -2.62 -4.37
C ASN A 29 15.98 -2.68 -4.90
N ASP A 30 15.54 -1.64 -5.59
CA ASP A 30 14.16 -1.51 -6.08
C ASP A 30 13.72 -2.67 -6.96
N GLU A 31 14.60 -3.15 -7.86
CA GLU A 31 14.31 -4.28 -8.72
C GLU A 31 14.02 -5.54 -7.89
N SER A 32 14.84 -5.82 -6.88
CA SER A 32 14.65 -6.96 -5.98
C SER A 32 13.34 -6.84 -5.17
N CYS A 33 13.00 -5.65 -4.69
CA CYS A 33 11.76 -5.39 -3.96
C CYS A 33 10.54 -5.61 -4.88
N SER A 34 10.59 -5.10 -6.11
CA SER A 34 9.47 -5.15 -7.07
C SER A 34 9.06 -6.57 -7.48
N LYS A 35 9.97 -7.55 -7.39
CA LYS A 35 9.67 -8.97 -7.68
C LYS A 35 8.53 -9.52 -6.81
N CYS A 36 8.46 -9.05 -5.55
CA CYS A 36 7.43 -9.45 -4.59
C CYS A 36 6.42 -8.33 -4.29
N HIS A 37 6.87 -7.07 -4.29
CA HIS A 37 6.06 -5.89 -3.98
C HIS A 37 5.58 -5.19 -5.26
N LYS A 38 4.98 -5.95 -6.17
CA LYS A 38 4.54 -5.46 -7.49
C LYS A 38 3.59 -4.28 -7.38
N PHE A 39 2.59 -4.37 -6.49
CA PHE A 39 1.60 -3.31 -6.33
C PHE A 39 2.21 -2.01 -5.79
N GLN A 40 3.04 -2.10 -4.74
CA GLN A 40 3.76 -0.93 -4.22
C GLN A 40 4.66 -0.31 -5.29
N SER A 41 5.37 -1.15 -6.06
CA SER A 41 6.22 -0.69 -7.16
C SER A 41 5.40 -0.04 -8.27
N GLU A 42 4.25 -0.58 -8.63
CA GLU A 42 3.34 -0.03 -9.64
C GLU A 42 2.82 1.35 -9.22
N VAL A 43 2.39 1.49 -7.96
CA VAL A 43 1.94 2.76 -7.39
C VAL A 43 3.11 3.76 -7.35
N TYR A 44 4.27 3.36 -6.84
CA TYR A 44 5.47 4.20 -6.77
C TYR A 44 5.94 4.69 -8.13
N ASN A 45 5.91 3.81 -9.13
CA ASN A 45 6.27 4.13 -10.51
C ASN A 45 5.18 4.93 -11.24
N GLY A 46 3.99 5.07 -10.66
CA GLY A 46 2.93 5.88 -11.25
C GLY A 46 2.05 5.18 -12.27
N SER A 47 2.17 3.86 -12.40
CA SER A 47 1.54 3.06 -13.47
C SER A 47 0.21 2.41 -13.07
N PHE A 48 -0.21 2.56 -11.81
CA PHE A 48 -1.43 1.95 -11.30
C PHE A 48 -2.66 2.43 -12.09
N LEU A 49 -3.51 1.48 -12.50
CA LEU A 49 -4.66 1.74 -13.39
C LEU A 49 -4.29 2.43 -14.70
N ASN A 50 -3.13 2.07 -15.28
CA ASN A 50 -2.60 2.61 -16.53
C ASN A 50 -2.38 4.14 -16.52
N LYS A 51 -2.20 4.73 -15.34
CA LYS A 51 -1.80 6.13 -15.22
C LYS A 51 -0.31 6.28 -15.54
N ASN A 52 0.15 7.52 -15.70
CA ASN A 52 1.56 7.85 -15.88
C ASN A 52 1.92 9.02 -14.95
N GLN A 53 1.87 8.76 -13.65
CA GLN A 53 2.05 9.76 -12.61
C GLN A 53 3.03 9.25 -11.54
N PRO A 54 4.34 9.20 -11.83
CA PRO A 54 5.33 8.71 -10.88
C PRO A 54 5.35 9.55 -9.61
N ASP A 55 5.63 8.92 -8.47
CA ASP A 55 5.69 9.59 -7.17
C ASP A 55 6.76 10.71 -7.13
N PHE A 56 6.53 11.77 -6.37
CA PHE A 56 7.48 12.89 -6.29
C PHE A 56 8.79 12.50 -5.60
N MET A 57 8.78 11.56 -4.63
CA MET A 57 10.02 11.06 -4.02
C MET A 57 10.81 10.23 -5.02
N LYS A 58 10.12 9.46 -5.87
CA LYS A 58 10.76 8.78 -7.01
C LYS A 58 11.41 9.76 -7.96
N GLN A 59 10.69 10.81 -8.35
CA GLN A 59 11.24 11.87 -9.22
C GLN A 59 12.42 12.58 -8.57
N GLY A 60 12.39 12.73 -7.24
CA GLY A 60 13.51 13.23 -6.42
C GLY A 60 14.66 12.24 -6.23
N GLY A 61 14.60 11.04 -6.82
CA GLY A 61 15.66 10.04 -6.76
C GLY A 61 15.64 9.14 -5.52
N SER A 62 14.61 9.21 -4.69
CA SER A 62 14.43 8.26 -3.59
C SER A 62 14.16 6.86 -4.13
N THR A 63 14.51 5.86 -3.34
CA THR A 63 14.39 4.43 -3.64
C THR A 63 13.67 3.72 -2.49
N CYS A 64 13.29 2.46 -2.71
CA CYS A 64 12.63 1.66 -1.68
C CYS A 64 13.49 1.56 -0.41
N ILE A 65 14.82 1.49 -0.58
CA ILE A 65 15.75 1.21 0.52
C ILE A 65 16.01 2.42 1.41
N ASP A 66 15.85 3.64 0.90
CA ASP A 66 16.06 4.86 1.69
C ASP A 66 15.12 4.92 2.91
N CYS A 67 13.90 4.41 2.71
CA CYS A 67 12.87 4.32 3.74
C CYS A 67 12.84 2.95 4.45
N HIS A 68 12.98 1.85 3.70
CA HIS A 68 12.73 0.51 4.23
C HIS A 68 13.96 -0.21 4.79
N ILE A 69 15.18 0.32 4.64
CA ILE A 69 16.39 -0.27 5.22
C ILE A 69 16.91 0.60 6.38
N SER A 70 17.13 -0.04 7.52
CA SER A 70 17.82 0.56 8.67
C SER A 70 18.80 -0.45 9.27
N SER A 71 20.06 -0.05 9.43
CA SER A 71 21.14 -0.91 9.95
C SER A 71 21.17 -2.28 9.25
N ASP A 72 21.10 -2.27 7.91
CA ASP A 72 21.06 -3.47 7.07
C ASP A 72 19.87 -4.41 7.27
N LYS A 73 18.82 -3.97 7.95
CA LYS A 73 17.59 -4.74 8.12
C LYS A 73 16.44 -4.07 7.42
N VAL A 74 15.57 -4.90 6.82
CA VAL A 74 14.27 -4.41 6.33
C VAL A 74 13.40 -4.07 7.51
N VAL A 75 12.89 -2.85 7.53
CA VAL A 75 12.02 -2.30 8.56
C VAL A 75 10.72 -1.80 7.95
N LYS A 76 9.68 -1.75 8.77
CA LYS A 76 8.50 -0.95 8.48
C LYS A 76 8.77 0.46 9.03
N PRO A 77 8.94 1.48 8.18
CA PRO A 77 9.21 2.83 8.64
C PRO A 77 8.02 3.41 9.41
N ASP A 78 8.32 4.25 10.38
CA ASP A 78 7.36 5.19 10.96
C ASP A 78 7.47 6.56 10.26
N ASN A 79 6.71 7.55 10.71
CA ASN A 79 6.70 8.89 10.12
C ASN A 79 8.02 9.66 10.29
N LYS A 80 8.88 9.27 11.24
CA LYS A 80 10.18 9.91 11.44
C LYS A 80 11.16 9.57 10.32
N ILE A 81 10.85 8.60 9.45
CA ILE A 81 11.68 8.28 8.29
C ILE A 81 11.90 9.50 7.38
N CYS A 82 10.90 10.39 7.30
CA CYS A 82 10.95 11.61 6.50
C CYS A 82 12.10 12.53 6.94
N LEU A 83 12.43 12.52 8.24
CA LEU A 83 13.44 13.39 8.84
C LEU A 83 14.88 13.02 8.48
N LYS A 84 15.08 11.92 7.73
CA LYS A 84 16.39 11.62 7.13
C LYS A 84 16.76 12.62 6.02
N CYS A 85 15.76 13.16 5.32
CA CYS A 85 15.96 14.03 4.17
C CYS A 85 15.28 15.41 4.31
N HIS A 86 14.25 15.50 5.17
CA HIS A 86 13.47 16.71 5.39
C HIS A 86 13.65 17.28 6.79
N GLU A 87 13.28 18.55 6.95
CA GLU A 87 13.29 19.25 8.24
C GLU A 87 12.15 18.81 9.18
N ALA A 88 12.26 19.21 10.45
CA ALA A 88 11.25 18.91 11.46
C ALA A 88 9.87 19.48 11.06
N GLY A 89 8.81 18.71 11.31
CA GLY A 89 7.44 18.98 10.90
C GLY A 89 7.01 18.14 9.69
N TYR A 90 7.94 17.63 8.87
CA TYR A 90 7.60 16.80 7.71
C TYR A 90 7.02 15.42 8.07
N GLU A 91 7.22 14.97 9.31
CA GLU A 91 6.56 13.78 9.85
C GLU A 91 5.03 13.93 9.96
N GLU A 92 4.51 15.16 9.93
CA GLU A 92 3.08 15.46 9.93
C GLU A 92 2.44 15.16 8.57
N SER A 93 3.17 15.35 7.46
CA SER A 93 2.67 15.10 6.10
C SER A 93 2.17 13.66 5.93
N MET A 94 2.89 12.67 6.47
CA MET A 94 2.46 11.27 6.44
C MET A 94 1.16 11.04 7.23
N THR A 95 0.96 11.79 8.31
CA THR A 95 -0.26 11.71 9.15
C THR A 95 -1.46 12.29 8.41
N ASP A 96 -1.27 13.43 7.73
CA ASP A 96 -2.31 14.07 6.95
C ASP A 96 -2.73 13.21 5.75
N TRP A 97 -1.75 12.70 4.99
CA TRP A 97 -2.02 11.78 3.87
C TRP A 97 -2.79 10.54 4.33
N LYS A 98 -2.45 10.00 5.50
CA LYS A 98 -3.16 8.86 6.09
C LYS A 98 -4.62 9.21 6.40
N LYS A 99 -4.86 10.39 6.98
CA LYS A 99 -6.19 10.85 7.35
C LYS A 99 -7.07 10.99 6.11
N GLU A 100 -6.57 11.66 5.09
CA GLU A 100 -7.31 11.90 3.84
C GLU A 100 -7.56 10.62 3.05
N PHE A 101 -6.55 9.75 2.93
CA PHE A 101 -6.68 8.45 2.28
C PHE A 101 -7.77 7.61 2.94
N ASN A 102 -7.76 7.52 4.28
CA ASN A 102 -8.76 6.73 4.99
C ASN A 102 -10.14 7.38 4.98
N GLY A 103 -10.21 8.72 5.10
CA GLY A 103 -11.46 9.47 5.01
C GLY A 103 -12.16 9.25 3.67
N THR A 104 -11.44 9.49 2.57
CA THR A 104 -11.99 9.34 1.21
C THR A 104 -12.43 7.90 0.93
N LYS A 105 -11.61 6.92 1.34
CA LYS A 105 -11.95 5.50 1.19
C LYS A 105 -13.18 5.10 2.01
N SER A 106 -13.35 5.67 3.21
CA SER A 106 -14.55 5.45 4.04
C SER A 106 -15.79 6.01 3.35
N GLU A 107 -15.71 7.23 2.82
CA GLU A 107 -16.82 7.86 2.11
C GLU A 107 -17.23 7.06 0.86
N ILE A 108 -16.26 6.55 0.08
CA ILE A 108 -16.55 5.67 -1.07
C ILE A 108 -17.22 4.38 -0.59
N SER A 109 -16.77 3.81 0.52
CA SER A 109 -17.38 2.59 1.08
C SER A 109 -18.83 2.84 1.51
N ASP A 110 -19.12 4.00 2.09
CA ASP A 110 -20.48 4.40 2.47
C ASP A 110 -21.37 4.62 1.23
N LEU A 111 -20.83 5.20 0.16
CA LEU A 111 -21.54 5.34 -1.12
C LEU A 111 -21.83 3.96 -1.74
N LEU A 112 -20.85 3.05 -1.76
CA LEU A 112 -21.03 1.67 -2.24
C LEU A 112 -22.13 0.92 -1.46
N ASN A 113 -22.18 1.10 -0.14
CA ASN A 113 -23.21 0.50 0.71
C ASN A 113 -24.60 1.06 0.40
N LYS A 114 -24.72 2.37 0.12
CA LYS A 114 -25.99 3.00 -0.26
C LYS A 114 -26.52 2.48 -1.59
N VAL A 115 -25.65 2.33 -2.60
CA VAL A 115 -26.07 1.86 -3.93
C VAL A 115 -26.35 0.36 -4.00
N GLN A 116 -25.85 -0.43 -3.04
CA GLN A 116 -26.10 -1.88 -2.99
C GLN A 116 -27.59 -2.24 -2.87
N GLY A 117 -28.41 -1.36 -2.27
CA GLY A 117 -29.86 -1.54 -2.13
C GLY A 117 -30.70 -0.92 -3.25
N MET A 118 -30.08 -0.33 -4.27
CA MET A 118 -30.77 0.36 -5.37
C MET A 118 -30.91 -0.56 -6.60
N GLU A 119 -31.92 -0.30 -7.43
CA GLU A 119 -31.97 -0.89 -8.77
C GLU A 119 -30.91 -0.21 -9.66
N LEU A 120 -29.87 -0.96 -10.00
CA LEU A 120 -28.75 -0.51 -10.83
C LEU A 120 -28.81 -1.15 -12.21
N THR A 121 -28.46 -0.38 -13.24
CA THR A 121 -28.17 -0.95 -14.56
C THR A 121 -26.95 -1.87 -14.51
N ASN A 122 -26.73 -2.65 -15.56
CA ASN A 122 -25.56 -3.54 -15.63
C ASN A 122 -24.25 -2.74 -15.60
N GLU A 123 -24.23 -1.58 -16.25
CA GLU A 123 -23.08 -0.66 -16.30
C GLU A 123 -22.77 -0.13 -14.89
N GLN A 124 -23.78 0.41 -14.20
CA GLN A 124 -23.63 0.92 -12.82
C GLN A 124 -23.16 -0.17 -11.85
N ARG A 125 -23.70 -1.39 -11.99
CA ARG A 125 -23.28 -2.54 -11.18
C ARG A 125 -21.83 -2.94 -11.45
N SER A 126 -21.41 -2.92 -12.72
CA SER A 126 -20.03 -3.21 -13.10
C SER A 126 -19.06 -2.18 -12.52
N GLU A 127 -19.42 -0.90 -12.61
CA GLU A 127 -18.64 0.21 -12.05
C GLU A 127 -18.52 0.13 -10.53
N ALA A 128 -19.62 -0.08 -9.81
CA ALA A 128 -19.60 -0.26 -8.36
C ALA A 128 -18.70 -1.45 -7.94
N ASN A 129 -18.70 -2.54 -8.70
CA ASN A 129 -17.83 -3.68 -8.46
C ASN A 129 -16.35 -3.37 -8.71
N GLU A 130 -16.03 -2.55 -9.71
CA GLU A 130 -14.66 -2.09 -9.96
C GLU A 130 -14.16 -1.20 -8.82
N ILE A 131 -14.96 -0.21 -8.41
CA ILE A 131 -14.64 0.66 -7.28
C ILE A 131 -14.41 -0.16 -6.01
N LYS A 132 -15.27 -1.14 -5.74
CA LYS A 132 -15.13 -2.06 -4.61
C LYS A 132 -13.82 -2.86 -4.65
N LYS A 133 -13.40 -3.33 -5.83
CA LYS A 133 -12.11 -4.02 -5.99
C LYS A 133 -10.93 -3.10 -5.65
N ILE A 134 -10.95 -1.85 -6.12
CA ILE A 134 -9.90 -0.86 -5.83
C ILE A 134 -9.84 -0.57 -4.32
N VAL A 135 -10.98 -0.30 -3.68
CA VAL A 135 -11.05 -0.07 -2.23
C VAL A 135 -10.53 -1.28 -1.45
N ASN A 136 -10.89 -2.50 -1.85
CA ASN A 136 -10.39 -3.72 -1.22
C ASN A 136 -8.88 -3.90 -1.39
N GLN A 137 -8.33 -3.58 -2.56
CA GLN A 137 -6.90 -3.58 -2.79
C GLN A 137 -6.21 -2.58 -1.86
N PHE A 138 -6.73 -1.36 -1.74
CA PHE A 138 -6.22 -0.36 -0.80
C PHE A 138 -6.34 -0.77 0.68
N ASN A 139 -7.38 -1.51 1.06
CA ASN A 139 -7.52 -2.08 2.40
C ASN A 139 -6.44 -3.13 2.73
N ALA A 140 -6.02 -3.93 1.73
CA ALA A 140 -4.94 -4.91 1.92
C ALA A 140 -3.57 -4.24 2.13
N TYR A 141 -3.41 -2.98 1.71
CA TYR A 141 -2.16 -2.21 1.82
C TYR A 141 -2.41 -0.87 2.53
N PRO A 142 -2.58 -0.85 3.85
CA PRO A 142 -3.03 0.33 4.59
C PRO A 142 -2.05 1.51 4.59
N SER A 143 -0.81 1.31 4.13
CA SER A 143 0.22 2.34 3.97
C SER A 143 0.54 2.62 2.50
N ILE A 144 -0.30 2.21 1.55
CA ILE A 144 -0.02 2.43 0.13
C ILE A 144 0.04 3.91 -0.24
N TYR A 145 -0.69 4.76 0.47
CA TYR A 145 -0.74 6.20 0.25
C TYR A 145 0.64 6.89 0.33
N VAL A 146 1.60 6.36 1.10
CA VAL A 146 2.96 6.95 1.13
C VAL A 146 3.81 6.57 -0.08
N HIS A 147 3.37 5.61 -0.90
CA HIS A 147 4.13 5.20 -2.07
C HIS A 147 3.79 6.07 -3.29
N ASN A 148 2.65 6.76 -3.31
CA ASN A 148 2.33 7.79 -4.29
C ASN A 148 1.05 8.50 -3.87
N TYR A 149 1.18 9.54 -3.04
CA TYR A 149 0.02 10.22 -2.48
C TYR A 149 -0.84 10.87 -3.58
N ASP A 150 -0.22 11.56 -4.54
CA ASP A 150 -0.93 12.27 -5.60
C ASP A 150 -1.73 11.33 -6.51
N LEU A 151 -1.14 10.19 -6.90
CA LEU A 151 -1.81 9.18 -7.71
C LEU A 151 -2.99 8.57 -6.96
N ILE A 152 -2.78 8.16 -5.70
CA ILE A 152 -3.81 7.52 -4.89
C ILE A 152 -4.98 8.48 -4.64
N SER A 153 -4.69 9.74 -4.32
CA SER A 153 -5.69 10.80 -4.16
C SER A 153 -6.46 11.07 -5.45
N THR A 154 -5.78 11.05 -6.60
CA THR A 154 -6.42 11.18 -7.91
C THR A 154 -7.38 10.02 -8.20
N VAL A 155 -6.93 8.78 -8.02
CA VAL A 155 -7.75 7.57 -8.23
C VAL A 155 -8.98 7.61 -7.31
N LEU A 156 -8.80 7.89 -6.02
CA LEU A 156 -9.92 7.96 -5.08
C LEU A 156 -10.90 9.07 -5.44
N SER A 157 -10.40 10.24 -5.85
CA SER A 157 -11.25 11.37 -6.24
C SER A 157 -12.06 11.07 -7.50
N GLU A 158 -11.47 10.40 -8.49
CA GLU A 158 -12.17 9.95 -9.70
C GLU A 158 -13.27 8.94 -9.34
N LYS A 159 -12.93 7.91 -8.56
CA LYS A 159 -13.87 6.84 -8.17
C LYS A 159 -14.96 7.29 -7.20
N LYS A 160 -14.79 8.43 -6.52
CA LYS A 160 -15.83 9.04 -5.68
C LYS A 160 -16.86 9.81 -6.52
N ARG A 161 -16.49 10.28 -7.71
CA ARG A 161 -17.33 11.12 -8.59
C ARG A 161 -18.07 10.34 -9.67
N SER A 162 -17.63 9.11 -9.96
CA SER A 162 -18.31 8.12 -10.79
C SER A 162 -19.54 7.55 -10.08
#